data_AF-A0A7L2VI11-F1
#
_entry.id   AF-A0A7L2VI11-F1
#
_cell.length_a   1.000
_cell.length_b   1.000
_cell.length_c   1.000
_cell.angle_alpha   90.00
_cell.angle_beta   90.00
_cell.angle_gamma   90.00
#
_symmetry.space_group_name_H-M   'P 1'
#
loop_
_entity.id
_entity.type
_entity.pdbx_description
1 polymer ?
#
loop_
_entity_poly.entity_id
_entity_poly.type
_entity_poly.pdbx_seq_one_letter_code
_entity_poly.pdbx_strand_id
1 'polypeptide(L)' 'QVRGLCGTYNWNQQDEFTTPAGDVETGIAAFANKYRASSDCAMLSPVPLEPCDAFTGHRELAEDACAILHGPAFQ' A
#
# COMPACT_ATOMS: atom_id res chain seq x y z
N GLN A 1 8.09 -7.86 20.44
CA GLN A 1 8.29 -7.53 19.02
C GLN A 1 6.93 -7.58 18.34
N VAL A 2 6.53 -6.54 17.61
CA VAL A 2 5.28 -6.54 16.82
C VAL A 2 5.58 -6.90 15.37
N ARG A 3 4.59 -7.49 14.69
CA ARG A 3 4.62 -7.79 13.25
C ARG A 3 3.19 -7.72 12.72
N GLY A 4 2.99 -7.06 11.60
CA GLY A 4 1.68 -6.82 11.02
C GLY A 4 1.80 -6.07 9.70
N LEU A 5 0.67 -5.69 9.13
CA LEU A 5 0.65 -4.82 7.96
C LEU A 5 1.31 -3.44 8.22
N CYS A 6 1.43 -3.04 9.49
CA CYS A 6 2.12 -1.82 9.93
C CYS A 6 3.60 -2.03 10.29
N GLY A 7 4.21 -3.15 9.86
CA GLY A 7 5.64 -3.40 10.04
C GLY A 7 6.04 -3.96 11.40
N THR A 8 7.31 -3.73 11.76
CA THR A 8 8.02 -4.40 12.86
C THR A 8 8.29 -3.50 14.07
N TYR A 9 8.06 -2.19 13.93
CA TYR A 9 8.29 -1.14 14.94
C TYR A 9 9.71 -1.19 15.57
N ASN A 10 10.74 -1.36 14.73
CA ASN A 10 12.13 -1.46 15.18
C ASN A 10 13.05 -0.37 14.59
N TRP A 11 12.48 0.66 13.97
CA TRP A 11 13.20 1.76 13.29
C TRP A 11 13.97 1.33 12.02
N ASN A 12 13.81 0.10 11.54
CA ASN A 12 14.39 -0.37 10.30
C ASN A 12 13.32 -0.52 9.21
N GLN A 13 13.20 0.49 8.33
CA GLN A 13 12.22 0.45 7.24
C GLN A 13 12.47 -0.69 6.23
N GLN A 14 13.70 -1.23 6.16
CA GLN A 14 14.04 -2.28 5.20
C GLN A 14 13.40 -3.64 5.55
N ASP A 15 12.88 -3.80 6.77
CA ASP A 15 12.25 -5.05 7.22
C ASP A 15 10.75 -4.91 7.52
N GLU A 16 10.10 -3.80 7.15
CA GLU A 16 8.67 -3.64 7.42
C GLU A 16 7.82 -4.71 6.72
N PHE A 17 8.32 -5.31 5.63
CA PHE A 17 7.67 -6.42 4.94
C PHE A 17 8.00 -7.80 5.55
N THR A 18 8.34 -7.84 6.84
CA THR A 18 8.51 -9.09 7.59
C THR A 18 7.17 -9.82 7.73
N THR A 19 7.11 -11.06 7.25
CA THR A 19 5.90 -11.91 7.32
C THR A 19 5.70 -12.50 8.73
N PRO A 20 4.55 -13.16 9.01
CA PRO A 20 4.38 -13.93 10.24
C PRO A 20 5.43 -15.05 10.41
N ALA A 21 5.96 -15.59 9.31
CA ALA A 21 7.00 -16.64 9.33
C ALA A 21 8.41 -16.09 9.57
N GLY A 22 8.60 -14.76 9.50
CA GLY A 22 9.84 -14.07 9.84
C GLY A 22 10.80 -13.85 8.67
N ASP A 23 10.46 -14.30 7.47
CA ASP A 23 11.11 -13.87 6.22
C ASP A 23 10.64 -12.46 5.81
N VAL A 24 11.39 -11.80 4.93
CA VAL A 24 11.10 -10.46 4.42
C VAL A 24 10.74 -10.57 2.94
N GLU A 25 9.52 -10.14 2.61
CA GLU A 25 9.04 -10.09 1.23
C GLU A 25 9.49 -8.79 0.53
N THR A 26 9.60 -8.82 -0.80
CA THR A 26 10.03 -7.65 -1.60
C THR A 26 8.87 -6.91 -2.26
N GLY A 27 7.71 -7.57 -2.41
CA GLY A 27 6.54 -7.03 -3.09
C GLY A 27 5.37 -6.80 -2.14
N ILE A 28 4.66 -5.68 -2.32
CA ILE A 28 3.49 -5.29 -1.51
C ILE A 28 2.43 -6.40 -1.51
N ALA A 29 2.08 -6.94 -2.69
CA ALA A 29 1.08 -7.99 -2.80
C ALA A 29 1.54 -9.31 -2.15
N ALA A 30 2.81 -9.68 -2.29
CA ALA A 30 3.37 -10.88 -1.67
C ALA A 30 3.32 -10.76 -0.14
N PHE A 31 3.79 -9.65 0.41
CA PHE A 31 3.72 -9.32 1.83
C PHE A 31 2.29 -9.33 2.38
N ALA A 32 1.38 -8.55 1.79
CA ALA A 32 0.01 -8.40 2.29
C ALA A 32 -0.77 -9.72 2.24
N ASN A 33 -0.52 -10.57 1.23
CA ASN A 33 -1.14 -11.89 1.13
C ASN A 33 -0.75 -12.82 2.30
N LYS A 34 0.44 -12.66 2.90
CA LYS A 34 0.86 -13.45 4.08
C LYS A 34 0.13 -13.07 5.37
N TYR A 35 -0.52 -11.90 5.39
CA TYR A 35 -1.27 -11.39 6.55
C TYR A 35 -2.79 -11.54 6.40
N ARG A 36 -3.26 -12.29 5.41
CA ARG A 36 -4.69 -12.59 5.27
C ARG A 36 -5.21 -13.31 6.52
N ALA A 37 -6.30 -12.79 7.08
CA ALA A 37 -6.93 -13.37 8.27
C ALA A 37 -7.67 -14.69 7.98
N SER A 38 -8.15 -14.89 6.75
CA SER A 38 -8.82 -16.11 6.30
C SER A 38 -8.29 -16.61 4.96
N SER A 39 -8.25 -17.93 4.81
CA SER A 39 -7.98 -18.63 3.55
C SER A 39 -9.04 -18.39 2.47
N ASP A 40 -10.22 -17.91 2.86
CA ASP A 40 -11.33 -17.66 1.93
C ASP A 40 -11.21 -16.32 1.20
N CYS A 41 -10.38 -15.40 1.71
CA CYS A 41 -10.12 -14.14 1.02
C CYS A 41 -9.42 -14.38 -0.33
N ALA A 42 -9.70 -13.57 -1.34
CA ALA A 42 -8.94 -13.64 -2.58
C ALA A 42 -7.48 -13.22 -2.37
N MET A 43 -6.56 -13.76 -3.17
CA MET A 43 -5.19 -13.23 -3.21
C MET A 43 -5.18 -11.91 -3.98
N LEU A 44 -4.40 -10.95 -3.48
CA LEU A 44 -4.13 -9.71 -4.19
C LEU A 44 -3.30 -10.02 -5.44
N SER A 45 -3.69 -9.39 -6.56
CA SER A 45 -2.94 -9.45 -7.82
C SER A 45 -1.65 -8.62 -7.69
N PRO A 46 -0.54 -9.03 -8.34
CA PRO A 46 0.74 -8.32 -8.23
C PRO A 46 0.76 -6.92 -8.89
N VAL A 47 -0.22 -6.60 -9.74
CA VAL A 47 -0.30 -5.31 -10.43
C VAL A 47 -1.55 -4.57 -9.95
N PRO A 48 -1.40 -3.44 -9.22
CA PRO A 48 -2.50 -2.54 -8.94
C PRO A 48 -3.02 -1.95 -10.26
N LEU A 49 -4.34 -1.81 -10.38
CA LEU A 49 -4.93 -1.01 -11.45
C LEU A 49 -4.66 0.47 -11.14
N GLU A 50 -4.14 1.22 -12.10
CA GLU A 50 -3.99 2.68 -12.01
C GLU A 50 -5.37 3.35 -12.15
N PRO A 51 -5.96 3.90 -11.07
CA PRO A 51 -7.35 4.34 -11.11
C PRO A 51 -7.58 5.54 -12.03
N CYS A 52 -6.60 6.44 -12.16
CA CYS A 52 -6.69 7.60 -13.04
C CYS A 52 -6.70 7.21 -14.53
N ASP A 53 -6.13 6.06 -14.89
CA ASP A 53 -6.17 5.52 -16.25
C ASP A 53 -7.46 4.72 -16.49
N ALA A 54 -7.94 4.01 -15.47
CA ALA A 54 -9.19 3.26 -15.55
C ALA A 54 -10.44 4.16 -15.56
N PHE A 55 -10.37 5.31 -14.89
CA PHE A 55 -11.48 6.26 -14.71
C PHE A 55 -11.11 7.65 -15.21
N THR A 56 -10.66 7.75 -16.47
CA THR A 56 -10.17 9.00 -17.07
C THR A 56 -11.11 10.19 -16.92
N GLY A 57 -12.43 9.98 -16.93
CA GLY A 57 -13.43 11.04 -16.73
C GLY A 57 -13.43 11.70 -15.35
N HIS A 58 -12.75 11.12 -14.35
CA HIS A 58 -12.60 11.70 -13.01
C HIS A 58 -11.21 12.29 -12.76
N ARG A 59 -10.29 12.16 -13.71
CA ARG A 59 -8.89 12.53 -13.52
C ARG A 59 -8.72 14.04 -13.27
N GLU A 60 -9.28 14.86 -14.14
CA GLU A 60 -9.18 16.33 -14.05
C GLU A 60 -9.76 16.84 -12.71
N LEU A 61 -10.94 16.33 -12.33
CA LEU A 61 -11.57 16.67 -11.04
C LEU A 61 -10.68 16.29 -9.84
N ALA A 62 -10.04 15.11 -9.87
CA ALA A 62 -9.16 14.67 -8.81
C ALA A 62 -7.88 15.50 -8.73
N GLU A 63 -7.26 15.80 -9.89
CA GLU A 63 -6.07 16.63 -9.99
C GLU A 63 -6.34 18.05 -9.45
N ASP A 64 -7.44 18.68 -9.87
CA ASP A 64 -7.86 20.01 -9.41
C ASP A 64 -8.11 20.05 -7.89
N ALA A 65 -8.83 19.04 -7.37
CA ALA A 65 -9.14 18.98 -5.94
C ALA A 65 -7.88 18.77 -5.09
N CYS A 66 -6.94 17.92 -5.55
CA CYS A 66 -5.72 17.61 -4.81
C CYS A 66 -4.62 18.68 -4.96
N ALA A 67 -4.69 19.55 -5.98
CA ALA A 67 -3.69 20.58 -6.24
C ALA A 67 -3.46 21.52 -5.03
N ILE A 68 -4.47 21.72 -4.18
CA ILE A 68 -4.36 22.54 -2.96
C ILE A 68 -3.23 22.07 -2.03
N LEU A 69 -2.96 20.76 -1.97
CA LEU A 69 -1.90 20.18 -1.13
C LEU A 69 -0.49 20.65 -1.53
N HIS A 70 -0.33 21.13 -2.77
CA HIS A 70 0.92 21.68 -3.29
C HIS A 70 0.90 23.22 -3.38
N GLY A 71 -0.20 23.84 -2.94
CA GLY A 71 -0.40 25.27 -3.01
C GLY A 71 0.15 26.04 -1.80
N PRO A 72 0.06 27.38 -1.82
CA PRO A 72 0.59 28.24 -0.77
C PRO A 72 0.01 28.00 0.64
N ALA A 73 -1.16 27.39 0.73
CA ALA A 73 -1.78 27.06 2.02
C ALA A 73 -1.01 26.00 2.81
N PHE A 74 -0.17 25.20 2.13
CA PHE A 74 0.59 24.08 2.70
C PHE A 74 2.11 24.24 2.49
N GLN A 75 2.59 25.46 2.24
CA GLN A 75 4.01 25.84 2.20
C GLN A 75 4.39 26.60 3.46
#